data_AF-V5IP40-F1
#
_entry.id   AF-V5IP40-F1
#
_cell.length_a   1.000
_cell.length_b   1.000
_cell.length_c   1.000
_cell.angle_alpha   90.00
_cell.angle_beta   90.00
_cell.angle_gamma   90.00
#
_symmetry.space_group_name_H-M   'P 1'
#
loop_
_entity.id
_entity.type
_entity.pdbx_description
1 polymer ?
#
loop_
_entity_poly.entity_id
_entity_poly.type
_entity_poly.pdbx_seq_one_letter_code
_entity_poly.pdbx_strand_id
1 'polypeptide(L)'
;MLTGSRHIELWRKISLYGIPPALALAGYNAYTLYNEHWEHWSHLPPLEERTEYPYQNIRTRNYPWGDGDKTLFWNESVNYHNRDKVT
;
A
#
# COMPACT_ATOMS: atom_id res chain seq x y z
N MET A 1 -45.24 -5.77 18.52
CA MET A 1 -43.86 -5.26 18.41
C MET A 1 -42.92 -6.42 18.08
N LEU A 2 -42.61 -6.72 16.79
CA LEU A 2 -41.56 -7.68 16.41
C LEU A 2 -41.02 -7.43 14.97
N THR A 3 -40.72 -6.18 14.61
CA THR A 3 -40.20 -5.83 13.26
C THR A 3 -38.67 -5.69 13.18
N GLY A 4 -37.94 -5.77 14.31
CA GLY A 4 -36.48 -5.62 14.35
C GLY A 4 -35.67 -6.90 14.05
N SER A 5 -36.25 -8.10 14.24
CA SER A 5 -35.49 -9.36 14.21
C SER A 5 -35.10 -9.83 12.81
N ARG A 6 -35.93 -9.57 11.80
CA ARG A 6 -35.71 -10.07 10.43
C ARG A 6 -34.53 -9.40 9.72
N HIS A 7 -34.37 -8.08 9.91
CA HIS A 7 -33.27 -7.33 9.30
C HIS A 7 -31.92 -7.70 9.93
N ILE A 8 -31.89 -7.83 11.26
CA ILE A 8 -30.69 -8.27 11.99
C ILE A 8 -30.28 -9.68 11.55
N GLU A 9 -31.22 -10.60 11.41
CA GLU A 9 -30.94 -11.97 10.98
C GLU A 9 -30.43 -12.05 9.54
N LEU A 10 -30.95 -11.21 8.63
CA LEU A 10 -30.44 -11.11 7.26
C LEU A 10 -28.96 -10.67 7.25
N TRP A 11 -28.63 -9.56 7.93
CA TRP A 11 -27.27 -9.05 7.99
C TRP A 11 -26.32 -10.03 8.70
N ARG A 12 -26.77 -10.67 9.78
CA ARG A 12 -26.00 -11.72 10.47
C ARG A 12 -25.64 -12.87 9.51
N LYS A 13 -26.59 -13.34 8.70
CA LYS A 13 -26.35 -14.41 7.73
C LYS A 13 -25.38 -13.97 6.62
N ILE A 14 -25.55 -12.76 6.09
CA ILE A 14 -24.63 -12.24 5.06
C ILE A 14 -23.22 -12.10 5.63
N SER A 15 -23.06 -11.50 6.81
CA SER A 15 -21.76 -11.32 7.47
C SER A 15 -21.08 -12.64 7.82
N LEU A 16 -21.82 -13.68 8.19
CA LEU A 16 -21.25 -14.97 8.59
C LEU A 16 -21.08 -15.96 7.44
N TYR A 17 -21.86 -15.85 6.37
CA TYR A 17 -21.86 -16.84 5.29
C TYR A 17 -21.55 -16.28 3.90
N GLY A 18 -21.87 -15.01 3.65
CA GLY A 18 -21.57 -14.35 2.37
C GLY A 18 -20.19 -13.68 2.38
N ILE A 19 -19.88 -12.94 3.44
CA ILE A 19 -18.62 -12.20 3.53
C ILE A 19 -17.39 -13.10 3.62
N PRO A 20 -17.36 -14.20 4.41
CA PRO A 20 -16.16 -15.03 4.51
C PRO A 20 -15.70 -15.64 3.17
N PRO A 21 -16.55 -16.27 2.33
CA PRO A 21 -16.09 -16.75 1.03
C PRO A 21 -15.72 -15.61 0.07
N ALA A 22 -16.41 -14.47 0.12
CA ALA A 22 -16.05 -13.30 -0.69
C ALA A 22 -14.66 -12.76 -0.32
N LEU A 23 -14.37 -12.63 0.98
CA LEU A 23 -13.05 -12.22 1.47
C LEU A 23 -11.98 -13.28 1.21
N ALA A 24 -12.31 -14.56 1.27
CA ALA A 24 -11.35 -15.61 0.92
C ALA A 24 -10.92 -15.53 -0.55
N LEU A 25 -11.87 -15.34 -1.47
CA LEU A 25 -11.57 -15.19 -2.89
C LEU A 25 -10.81 -13.88 -3.17
N ALA A 26 -11.26 -12.77 -2.60
CA ALA A 26 -10.57 -11.48 -2.75
C ALA A 26 -9.16 -11.51 -2.15
N GLY A 27 -9.01 -12.13 -0.97
CA GLY A 27 -7.73 -12.31 -0.30
C GLY A 27 -6.77 -13.19 -1.09
N TYR A 28 -7.26 -14.28 -1.68
CA TYR A 28 -6.45 -15.10 -2.58
C TYR A 28 -5.98 -14.30 -3.81
N ASN A 29 -6.87 -13.56 -4.46
CA ASN A 29 -6.48 -12.71 -5.59
C ASN A 29 -5.45 -11.64 -5.19
N ALA A 30 -5.66 -10.95 -4.08
CA ALA A 30 -4.72 -9.96 -3.56
C ALA A 30 -3.36 -10.57 -3.21
N TYR A 31 -3.33 -11.78 -2.65
CA TYR A 31 -2.10 -12.52 -2.36
C TYR A 31 -1.33 -12.86 -3.64
N THR A 32 -2.02 -13.31 -4.69
CA THR A 32 -1.40 -13.56 -6.00
C THR A 32 -0.78 -12.29 -6.57
N LEU A 33 -1.55 -11.19 -6.63
CA LEU A 33 -1.05 -9.89 -7.13
C LEU A 33 0.11 -9.35 -6.30
N TYR A 34 0.09 -9.57 -4.98
CA TYR A 34 1.20 -9.20 -4.09
C TYR A 34 2.50 -9.92 -4.46
N ASN A 35 2.43 -11.24 -4.71
CA ASN A 35 3.62 -12.01 -5.10
C ASN A 35 4.12 -11.60 -6.50
N GLU A 36 3.22 -11.42 -7.47
CA GLU A 36 3.57 -10.92 -8.80
C GLU A 36 4.23 -9.53 -8.75
N HIS A 37 3.73 -8.64 -7.89
CA HIS A 37 4.32 -7.32 -7.68
C HIS A 37 5.76 -7.40 -7.17
N TRP A 38 6.03 -8.27 -6.19
CA TRP A 38 7.38 -8.45 -5.66
C TRP A 38 8.32 -9.17 -6.62
N GLU A 39 7.82 -10.12 -7.39
CA GLU A 39 8.58 -10.75 -8.47
C GLU A 39 9.01 -9.71 -9.51
N HIS A 40 8.08 -8.88 -10.00
CA HIS A 40 8.40 -7.78 -10.90
C HIS A 40 9.38 -6.78 -10.26
N TRP A 41 9.18 -6.45 -8.98
CA TRP A 41 10.08 -5.57 -8.24
C TRP A 41 11.52 -6.10 -8.21
N SER A 42 11.70 -7.42 -8.06
CA SER A 42 13.01 -8.07 -7.98
C SER A 42 13.81 -8.03 -9.28
N HIS A 43 13.14 -7.80 -10.42
CA HIS A 43 13.78 -7.68 -11.73
C HIS A 43 14.18 -6.24 -12.09
N LEU A 44 13.75 -5.25 -11.30
CA LEU A 44 14.11 -3.84 -11.55
C LEU A 44 15.53 -3.54 -11.05
N PRO A 45 16.25 -2.59 -11.67
CA PRO A 45 17.57 -2.16 -11.17
C PRO A 45 17.52 -1.67 -9.72
N PRO A 46 18.66 -1.67 -9.00
CA PRO A 46 18.77 -1.03 -7.68
C PRO A 46 18.26 0.42 -7.69
N LEU A 47 17.69 0.89 -6.58
CA LEU A 47 17.01 2.19 -6.51
C LEU A 47 17.94 3.36 -6.83
N GLU A 48 19.20 3.28 -6.42
CA GLU A 48 20.25 4.25 -6.65
C GLU A 48 20.61 4.43 -8.13
N GLU A 49 20.45 3.36 -8.92
CA GLU A 49 20.68 3.34 -10.36
C GLU A 49 19.47 3.87 -11.15
N ARG A 50 18.28 3.88 -10.55
CA ARG A 50 17.07 4.39 -11.22
C ARG A 50 17.18 5.91 -11.41
N THR A 51 16.66 6.39 -12.53
CA THR A 51 16.58 7.83 -12.81
C THR A 51 15.59 8.49 -11.86
N GLU A 52 16.07 9.44 -11.08
CA GLU A 52 15.25 10.33 -10.26
C GLU A 52 15.06 11.63 -11.04
N TYR A 53 13.81 12.00 -11.29
CA TYR A 53 13.47 13.18 -12.08
C TYR A 53 13.30 14.43 -11.21
N PRO A 54 13.46 15.64 -11.76
CA PRO A 54 13.37 16.91 -11.01
C PRO A 54 12.08 17.15 -10.23
N TYR A 55 10.98 16.58 -10.71
CA TYR A 55 9.67 16.73 -10.08
C TYR A 55 9.41 15.67 -9.00
N GLN A 56 10.27 14.65 -8.92
CA GLN A 56 10.22 13.67 -7.84
C GLN A 56 10.93 14.24 -6.64
N ASN A 57 10.49 13.79 -5.46
CA ASN A 57 11.18 14.06 -4.22
C ASN A 57 11.48 15.55 -3.92
N ILE A 58 10.61 16.48 -4.30
CA ILE A 58 10.78 17.91 -4.02
C ILE A 58 10.64 18.20 -2.51
N ARG A 59 11.61 18.93 -1.94
CA ARG A 59 11.61 19.39 -0.53
C ARG A 59 11.85 20.90 -0.50
N THR A 60 10.77 21.68 -0.42
CA THR A 60 10.87 23.14 -0.23
C THR A 60 11.16 23.51 1.22
N ARG A 61 10.74 22.66 2.16
CA ARG A 61 11.12 22.67 3.58
C ARG A 61 11.27 21.24 4.07
N ASN A 62 12.22 21.05 4.98
CA ASN A 62 12.43 19.76 5.63
C ASN A 62 11.26 19.42 6.55
N TYR A 63 10.98 18.12 6.70
CA TYR A 63 10.06 17.63 7.72
C TYR A 63 10.60 17.93 9.13
N PRO A 64 9.73 18.15 10.13
CA PRO A 64 10.15 18.49 11.49
C PRO A 64 10.59 17.27 12.32
N TRP A 65 10.96 16.14 11.70
CA TRP A 65 11.39 14.91 12.36
C TRP A 65 12.54 14.23 11.61
N GLY A 66 13.22 13.32 12.30
CA GLY A 66 14.28 12.51 11.73
C GLY A 66 15.39 13.35 11.10
N ASP A 67 15.79 12.99 9.89
CA ASP A 67 16.76 13.71 9.06
C ASP A 67 16.14 14.81 8.19
N GLY A 68 14.83 15.04 8.34
CA GLY A 68 14.06 16.05 7.63
C GLY A 68 13.62 15.70 6.21
N ASP A 69 13.87 14.48 5.74
CA ASP A 69 13.73 14.14 4.31
C ASP A 69 12.76 12.99 4.06
N LYS A 70 12.73 12.02 4.96
CA LYS A 70 11.85 10.85 4.86
C LYS A 70 10.46 11.12 5.42
N THR A 71 9.44 10.71 4.68
CA THR A 71 8.04 10.77 5.12
C THR A 71 7.77 9.77 6.25
N LEU A 72 6.62 9.87 6.92
CA LEU A 72 6.21 8.93 7.97
C LEU A 72 6.10 7.47 7.48
N PHE A 73 5.80 7.28 6.19
CA PHE A 73 5.66 5.96 5.56
C PHE A 73 6.77 5.69 4.56
N TRP A 74 7.95 6.29 4.76
CA TRP A 74 9.12 6.03 3.94
C TRP A 74 9.62 4.60 4.16
N ASN A 75 9.81 3.86 3.07
CA ASN A 75 10.38 2.52 3.10
C ASN A 75 11.63 2.48 2.20
N GLU A 76 12.80 2.29 2.81
CA GLU A 76 14.09 2.27 2.11
C GLU A 76 14.20 1.18 1.04
N SER A 77 13.39 0.12 1.12
CA SER A 77 13.35 -0.94 0.11
C SER A 77 12.65 -0.52 -1.19
N VAL A 78 11.84 0.55 -1.16
CA VAL A 78 11.05 1.02 -2.32
C VAL A 78 11.17 2.53 -2.57
N ASN A 79 11.80 3.27 -1.66
CA ASN A 79 11.97 4.71 -1.73
C ASN A 79 13.44 5.06 -1.59
N TYR A 80 13.90 5.92 -2.50
CA TYR A 80 15.25 6.45 -2.53
C TYR A 80 15.18 7.94 -2.89
N HIS A 81 16.09 8.73 -2.32
CA HIS A 81 16.28 10.12 -2.67
C HIS A 81 17.75 10.44 -2.72
N ASN A 82 18.19 10.93 -3.88
CA ASN A 82 19.51 11.47 -4.07
C ASN A 82 19.48 13.00 -3.97
N ARG A 83 19.95 13.54 -2.85
CA ARG A 83 20.03 14.99 -2.61
C ARG A 83 21.06 15.70 -3.49
N ASP A 84 22.05 14.95 -3.97
CA ASP A 84 23.17 15.45 -4.79
C ASP A 84 22.89 15.35 -6.29
N LYS A 85 21.82 14.63 -6.70
CA LYS A 85 21.25 14.75 -8.05
C LYS A 85 20.49 16.08 -8.12
N VAL A 86 21.27 17.15 -8.14
CA VAL A 86 20.77 18.48 -8.46
C VAL A 86 20.29 18.45 -9.90
N THR A 87 19.04 18.83 -10.07
CA THR A 87 18.36 19.00 -11.36
C THR A 87 19.03 20.06 -12.20
#